data_AF-A0A5C0VKH6-F1
#
_entry.id   AF-A0A5C0VKH6-F1
#
_cell.length_a   1.000
_cell.length_b   1.000
_cell.length_c   1.000
_cell.angle_alpha   90.00
_cell.angle_beta   90.00
_cell.angle_gamma   90.00
#
_symmetry.space_group_name_H-M   'P 1'
#
loop_
_entity.id
_entity.type
_entity.pdbx_description
1 polymer ?
#
loop_
_entity_poly.entity_id
_entity_poly.type
_entity_poly.pdbx_seq_one_letter_code
_entity_poly.pdbx_strand_id
1 'polypeptide(L)'
;MKNILLLLFILIGIQTSKAQSKLVFKDDNTIIGNHVAILEDKTKSLTVKDILNAKNFKPSDTETIILPLSEANFWLTFTIKNQSEYHKLLLMVENSSLDNSELYYKRNGILYFQKISNTKNFSARKYKHQHAIFDLNLSNGAEQTYYLKVNSSEQMFLPIYLGSDIKMSEFLNNHDIFWGVLIGILLVMILYNAFLYISTKDISYIYYVLYTLFTLLTQITLSGHSFKYIFSETPFLFHKALVIFPGLAGISGVIFIRLFLQSESRTPKLNHLFILSLLLYSSAVLLRILGFDLISYRLIDIAAIYTIVVIYVVAITITAQGYRPAKFFLIAWTGFFIGLIIFILKNSGLLPYNTFTNYSMQLGTALEVTLLSLALADRINILKKKKNNLKRKP
;
A
#
# COMPACT_ATOMS: atom_id res chain seq x y z
N MET A 1 -36.76 24.46 23.14
CA MET A 1 -35.43 23.80 23.01
C MET A 1 -35.41 22.32 23.38
N LYS A 2 -36.15 21.85 24.41
CA LYS A 2 -36.21 20.42 24.80
C LYS A 2 -36.78 19.48 23.71
N ASN A 3 -37.71 19.96 22.89
CA ASN A 3 -38.34 19.14 21.83
C ASN A 3 -37.49 19.00 20.55
N ILE A 4 -36.54 19.92 20.31
CA ILE A 4 -35.63 19.85 19.15
C ILE A 4 -34.49 18.84 19.43
N LEU A 5 -34.02 18.77 20.68
CA LEU A 5 -33.07 17.75 21.14
C LEU A 5 -33.66 16.34 21.12
N LEU A 6 -34.97 16.19 21.37
CA LEU A 6 -35.66 14.89 21.29
C LEU A 6 -35.81 14.42 19.83
N LEU A 7 -36.08 15.35 18.90
CA LEU A 7 -36.13 15.06 17.46
C LEU A 7 -34.75 14.69 16.89
N LEU A 8 -33.68 15.35 17.35
CA LEU A 8 -32.29 14.98 17.01
C LEU A 8 -31.89 13.61 17.59
N PHE A 9 -32.38 13.23 18.76
CA PHE A 9 -32.13 11.89 19.33
C PHE A 9 -32.91 10.78 18.62
N ILE A 10 -34.12 11.07 18.10
CA ILE A 10 -34.92 10.11 17.33
C ILE A 10 -34.34 9.95 15.90
N LEU A 11 -33.75 10.99 15.31
CA LEU A 11 -33.04 10.90 14.02
C LEU A 11 -31.72 10.11 14.09
N ILE A 12 -31.10 10.00 15.27
CA ILE A 12 -29.90 9.16 15.50
C ILE A 12 -30.30 7.68 15.78
N GLY A 13 -31.57 7.42 16.08
CA GLY A 13 -32.08 6.09 16.45
C GLY A 13 -32.55 5.20 15.30
N ILE A 14 -32.58 5.68 14.05
CA ILE A 14 -32.94 4.83 12.91
C ILE A 14 -31.68 4.09 12.45
N GLN A 15 -31.28 3.06 13.19
CA GLN A 15 -30.52 1.97 12.59
C GLN A 15 -31.46 1.30 11.59
N THR A 16 -31.49 1.79 10.35
CA THR A 16 -32.03 1.02 9.25
C THR A 16 -31.23 -0.28 9.22
N SER A 17 -31.87 -1.40 9.58
CA SER A 17 -31.35 -2.72 9.24
C SER A 17 -31.32 -2.79 7.71
N LYS A 18 -30.24 -2.27 7.10
CA LYS A 18 -29.98 -2.44 5.68
C LYS A 18 -29.77 -3.94 5.49
N ALA A 19 -30.80 -4.61 4.98
CA ALA A 19 -30.66 -5.95 4.44
C ALA A 19 -29.49 -5.92 3.45
N GLN A 20 -28.67 -6.96 3.47
CA GLN A 20 -27.50 -7.06 2.59
C GLN A 20 -27.93 -6.82 1.14
N SER A 21 -27.43 -5.75 0.54
CA SER A 21 -27.79 -5.39 -0.82
C SER A 21 -27.18 -6.42 -1.78
N LYS A 22 -28.03 -7.07 -2.57
CA LYS A 22 -27.58 -8.03 -3.59
C LYS A 22 -26.78 -7.28 -4.65
N LEU A 23 -25.62 -7.81 -5.02
CA LEU A 23 -24.85 -7.27 -6.14
C LEU A 23 -25.37 -7.86 -7.44
N VAL A 24 -25.71 -6.98 -8.38
CA VAL A 24 -26.10 -7.36 -9.73
C VAL A 24 -24.94 -7.08 -10.66
N PHE A 25 -24.27 -8.14 -11.14
CA PHE A 25 -23.18 -8.02 -12.09
C PHE A 25 -23.73 -7.91 -13.51
N LYS A 26 -23.31 -6.87 -14.25
CA LYS A 26 -23.82 -6.58 -15.61
C LYS A 26 -22.77 -6.70 -16.70
N ASP A 27 -21.61 -6.04 -16.57
CA ASP A 27 -20.58 -6.12 -17.62
C ASP A 27 -19.17 -5.75 -17.13
N ASP A 28 -19.00 -4.59 -16.49
CA ASP A 28 -17.67 -4.10 -16.13
C ASP A 28 -17.20 -4.56 -14.75
N ASN A 29 -15.87 -4.56 -14.59
CA ASN A 29 -15.23 -4.85 -13.31
C ASN A 29 -15.75 -3.89 -12.24
N THR A 30 -16.25 -4.46 -11.16
CA THR A 30 -16.88 -3.70 -10.07
C THR A 30 -16.25 -4.08 -8.75
N ILE A 31 -16.01 -3.08 -7.90
CA ILE A 31 -15.58 -3.29 -6.51
C ILE A 31 -16.82 -3.59 -5.67
N ILE A 32 -16.74 -4.65 -4.85
CA ILE A 32 -17.92 -5.20 -4.19
C ILE A 32 -18.00 -4.91 -2.69
N GLY A 33 -17.09 -4.11 -2.11
CA GLY A 33 -16.99 -3.89 -0.66
C GLY A 33 -18.31 -3.53 0.01
N ASN A 34 -19.06 -2.58 -0.57
CA ASN A 34 -20.38 -2.14 -0.08
C ASN A 34 -21.49 -3.23 -0.11
N HIS A 35 -21.22 -4.37 -0.74
CA HIS A 35 -22.13 -5.52 -0.84
C HIS A 35 -21.70 -6.71 0.03
N VAL A 36 -20.60 -6.55 0.78
CA VAL A 36 -20.04 -7.58 1.64
C VAL A 36 -20.50 -7.37 3.06
N ALA A 37 -20.74 -8.46 3.77
CA ALA A 37 -20.90 -8.47 5.21
C ALA A 37 -19.80 -9.31 5.88
N ILE A 38 -19.36 -8.89 7.07
CA ILE A 38 -18.12 -9.34 7.72
C ILE A 38 -18.44 -9.95 9.09
N LEU A 39 -17.77 -11.04 9.41
CA LEU A 39 -17.79 -11.69 10.72
C LEU A 39 -16.35 -11.98 11.16
N GLU A 40 -15.98 -11.45 12.33
CA GLU A 40 -14.67 -11.70 12.95
C GLU A 40 -14.73 -12.97 13.82
N ASP A 41 -13.89 -13.94 13.50
CA ASP A 41 -13.68 -15.19 14.23
C ASP A 41 -12.36 -15.12 15.01
N LYS A 42 -12.43 -14.56 16.22
CA LYS A 42 -11.28 -14.44 17.12
C LYS A 42 -10.78 -15.79 17.66
N THR A 43 -11.66 -16.78 17.79
CA THR A 43 -11.32 -18.11 18.33
C THR A 43 -10.68 -19.01 17.27
N LYS A 44 -10.74 -18.62 15.99
CA LYS A 44 -10.27 -19.39 14.82
C LYS A 44 -10.94 -20.77 14.68
N SER A 45 -12.05 -20.99 15.38
CA SER A 45 -12.69 -22.29 15.52
C SER A 45 -13.90 -22.46 14.60
N LEU A 46 -14.39 -21.38 13.98
CA LEU A 46 -15.57 -21.47 13.13
C LEU A 46 -15.25 -22.22 11.84
N THR A 47 -16.06 -23.23 11.57
CA THR A 47 -16.01 -23.98 10.32
C THR A 47 -16.96 -23.37 9.29
N VAL A 48 -16.78 -23.72 8.02
CA VAL A 48 -17.73 -23.33 6.97
C VAL A 48 -19.17 -23.76 7.29
N LYS A 49 -19.37 -24.89 7.98
CA LYS A 49 -20.72 -25.36 8.36
C LYS A 49 -21.39 -24.44 9.37
N ASP A 50 -20.61 -23.89 10.31
CA ASP A 50 -21.10 -22.93 11.30
C ASP A 50 -21.48 -21.62 10.61
N ILE A 51 -20.62 -21.19 9.67
CA ILE A 51 -20.79 -19.95 8.91
C ILE A 51 -21.99 -19.98 7.98
N LEU A 52 -22.30 -21.12 7.36
CA LEU A 52 -23.48 -21.26 6.50
C LEU A 52 -24.81 -20.98 7.24
N ASN A 53 -24.83 -21.09 8.58
CA ASN A 53 -26.00 -20.84 9.41
C ASN A 53 -25.87 -19.55 10.26
N ALA A 54 -24.74 -18.85 10.17
CA ALA A 54 -24.46 -17.67 10.97
C ALA A 54 -25.29 -16.47 10.50
N LYS A 55 -25.84 -15.71 11.46
CA LYS A 55 -26.66 -14.50 11.20
C LYS A 55 -26.01 -13.19 11.65
N ASN A 56 -24.87 -13.27 12.32
CA ASN A 56 -24.17 -12.16 12.98
C ASN A 56 -23.15 -11.45 12.08
N PHE A 57 -23.37 -11.44 10.76
CA PHE A 57 -22.56 -10.67 9.83
C PHE A 57 -22.90 -9.18 9.89
N LYS A 58 -21.88 -8.32 9.95
CA LYS A 58 -22.03 -6.86 9.90
C LYS A 58 -21.80 -6.37 8.48
N PRO A 59 -22.73 -5.65 7.85
CA PRO A 59 -22.51 -5.10 6.51
C PRO A 59 -21.33 -4.13 6.51
N SER A 60 -20.59 -4.09 5.39
CA SER A 60 -19.57 -3.08 5.13
C SER A 60 -20.21 -1.87 4.45
N ASP A 61 -19.85 -0.68 4.92
CA ASP A 61 -20.30 0.61 4.36
C ASP A 61 -19.22 1.28 3.48
N THR A 62 -18.16 0.54 3.11
CA THR A 62 -17.02 1.07 2.35
C THR A 62 -16.69 0.22 1.12
N GLU A 63 -16.22 0.87 0.04
CA GLU A 63 -15.76 0.18 -1.18
C GLU A 63 -14.56 -0.72 -0.91
N THR A 64 -13.62 -0.24 -0.08
CA THR A 64 -12.49 -1.03 0.41
C THR A 64 -12.78 -1.50 1.82
N ILE A 65 -12.75 -2.81 2.06
CA ILE A 65 -12.95 -3.37 3.39
C ILE A 65 -11.68 -3.18 4.21
N ILE A 66 -11.82 -2.61 5.40
CA ILE A 66 -10.70 -2.38 6.33
C ILE A 66 -10.85 -3.36 7.49
N LEU A 67 -9.90 -4.27 7.63
CA LEU A 67 -9.85 -5.19 8.77
C LEU A 67 -8.67 -4.82 9.68
N PRO A 68 -8.85 -4.89 11.00
CA PRO A 68 -7.81 -4.53 11.94
C PRO A 68 -6.64 -5.53 11.86
N LEU A 69 -5.45 -5.06 12.20
CA LEU A 69 -4.28 -5.91 12.43
C LEU A 69 -4.58 -6.86 13.60
N SER A 70 -4.85 -8.12 13.28
CA SER A 70 -5.33 -9.15 14.20
C SER A 70 -4.93 -10.52 13.69
N GLU A 71 -4.68 -11.46 14.59
CA GLU A 71 -4.48 -12.84 14.19
C GLU A 71 -5.80 -13.57 13.85
N ALA A 72 -6.96 -12.95 14.06
CA ALA A 72 -8.27 -13.56 13.85
C ALA A 72 -8.51 -14.00 12.40
N ASN A 73 -9.43 -14.95 12.21
CA ASN A 73 -9.99 -15.23 10.89
C ASN A 73 -11.13 -14.24 10.62
N PHE A 74 -11.22 -13.74 9.40
CA PHE A 74 -12.35 -12.93 8.98
C PHE A 74 -13.14 -13.67 7.91
N TRP A 75 -14.45 -13.77 8.11
CA TRP A 75 -15.39 -14.32 7.16
C TRP A 75 -16.15 -13.19 6.48
N LEU A 76 -16.13 -13.19 5.15
CA LEU A 76 -16.79 -12.22 4.30
C LEU A 76 -17.87 -12.96 3.51
N THR A 77 -19.11 -12.48 3.55
CA THR A 77 -20.22 -13.06 2.78
C THR A 77 -20.77 -12.04 1.78
N PHE A 78 -21.08 -12.49 0.58
CA PHE A 78 -21.66 -11.66 -0.48
C PHE A 78 -22.49 -12.52 -1.43
N THR A 79 -23.56 -11.94 -1.97
CA THR A 79 -24.45 -12.61 -2.93
C THR A 79 -24.40 -11.88 -4.26
N ILE A 80 -24.12 -12.66 -5.31
CA ILE A 80 -23.98 -12.17 -6.68
C ILE A 80 -25.13 -12.73 -7.51
N LYS A 81 -25.82 -11.85 -8.23
CA LYS A 81 -26.70 -12.21 -9.33
C LYS A 81 -26.03 -11.83 -10.64
N ASN A 82 -25.78 -12.83 -11.49
CA ASN A 82 -25.17 -12.60 -12.80
C ASN A 82 -26.26 -12.21 -13.81
N GLN A 83 -26.23 -10.98 -14.31
CA GLN A 83 -27.07 -10.50 -15.42
C GLN A 83 -26.24 -10.16 -16.66
N SER A 84 -24.96 -10.54 -16.68
CA SER A 84 -24.08 -10.39 -17.83
C SER A 84 -24.21 -11.56 -18.78
N GLU A 85 -23.72 -11.37 -20.00
CA GLU A 85 -23.57 -12.45 -21.00
C GLU A 85 -22.43 -13.42 -20.64
N TYR A 86 -21.59 -13.09 -19.66
CA TYR A 86 -20.42 -13.87 -19.28
C TYR A 86 -20.78 -15.04 -18.36
N HIS A 87 -20.27 -16.23 -18.69
CA HIS A 87 -20.42 -17.43 -17.85
C HIS A 87 -19.28 -17.63 -16.85
N LYS A 88 -18.14 -16.99 -17.09
CA LYS A 88 -16.94 -17.12 -16.27
C LYS A 88 -16.65 -15.79 -15.57
N LEU A 89 -17.03 -15.73 -14.31
CA LEU A 89 -16.73 -14.60 -13.44
C LEU A 89 -15.54 -14.95 -12.53
N LEU A 90 -14.68 -13.96 -12.34
CA LEU A 90 -13.52 -14.01 -11.46
C LEU A 90 -13.73 -13.05 -10.29
N LEU A 91 -13.34 -13.52 -9.10
CA LEU A 91 -13.22 -12.70 -7.91
C LEU A 91 -11.74 -12.48 -7.62
N MET A 92 -11.28 -11.24 -7.62
CA MET A 92 -9.93 -10.89 -7.23
C MET A 92 -9.92 -10.12 -5.91
N VAL A 93 -9.10 -10.57 -4.97
CA VAL A 93 -8.84 -9.84 -3.72
C VAL A 93 -7.48 -9.16 -3.87
N GLU A 94 -7.49 -7.83 -4.07
CA GLU A 94 -6.30 -7.00 -4.34
C GLU A 94 -5.49 -6.77 -3.05
N ASN A 95 -4.94 -7.85 -2.49
CA ASN A 95 -4.09 -7.79 -1.32
C ASN A 95 -3.08 -8.94 -1.35
N SER A 96 -1.80 -8.61 -1.46
CA SER A 96 -0.69 -9.58 -1.49
C SER A 96 -0.15 -9.96 -0.12
N SER A 97 -0.55 -9.29 0.97
CA SER A 97 -0.14 -9.63 2.34
C SER A 97 -1.04 -10.66 3.01
N LEU A 98 -2.10 -11.12 2.34
CA LEU A 98 -2.96 -12.20 2.84
C LEU A 98 -2.18 -13.51 3.00
N ASP A 99 -2.21 -14.11 4.19
CA ASP A 99 -1.54 -15.40 4.43
C ASP A 99 -2.33 -16.53 3.80
N ASN A 100 -3.65 -16.53 3.99
CA ASN A 100 -4.57 -17.44 3.32
C ASN A 100 -5.85 -16.73 2.91
N SER A 101 -6.42 -17.24 1.82
CA SER A 101 -7.71 -16.83 1.28
C SER A 101 -8.44 -18.07 0.79
N GLU A 102 -9.63 -18.29 1.32
CA GLU A 102 -10.41 -19.51 1.14
C GLU A 102 -11.83 -19.14 0.71
N LEU A 103 -12.22 -19.53 -0.49
CA LEU A 103 -13.55 -19.27 -1.03
C LEU A 103 -14.41 -20.53 -0.95
N TYR A 104 -15.58 -20.39 -0.35
CA TYR A 104 -16.59 -21.43 -0.23
C TYR A 104 -17.90 -21.00 -0.89
N TYR A 105 -18.58 -21.94 -1.53
CA TYR A 105 -19.94 -21.72 -2.07
C TYR A 105 -20.68 -23.04 -2.24
N LYS A 106 -22.01 -22.99 -2.20
CA LYS A 106 -22.86 -24.18 -2.29
C LYS A 106 -23.68 -24.14 -3.57
N ARG A 107 -23.52 -25.12 -4.46
CA ARG A 107 -24.29 -25.25 -5.70
C ARG A 107 -24.97 -26.62 -5.74
N ASN A 108 -26.29 -26.64 -5.94
CA ASN A 108 -27.10 -27.87 -5.98
C ASN A 108 -26.90 -28.79 -4.76
N GLY A 109 -26.77 -28.23 -3.56
CA GLY A 109 -26.53 -29.02 -2.35
C GLY A 109 -25.06 -29.33 -2.06
N ILE A 110 -24.18 -29.24 -3.06
CA ILE A 110 -22.75 -29.58 -2.97
C ILE A 110 -21.94 -28.35 -2.55
N LEU A 111 -21.05 -28.53 -1.57
CA LEU A 111 -20.11 -27.48 -1.13
C LEU A 111 -18.83 -27.53 -1.96
N TYR A 112 -18.49 -26.41 -2.58
CA TYR A 112 -17.26 -26.20 -3.33
C TYR A 112 -16.29 -25.33 -2.53
N PHE A 113 -15.00 -25.53 -2.78
CA PHE A 113 -13.91 -24.88 -2.05
C PHE A 113 -12.73 -24.55 -2.97
N GLN A 114 -12.15 -23.37 -2.80
CA GLN A 114 -10.90 -22.95 -3.41
C GLN A 114 -10.00 -22.31 -2.36
N LYS A 115 -8.70 -22.59 -2.39
CA LYS A 115 -7.72 -22.03 -1.46
C LYS A 115 -6.53 -21.43 -2.19
N ILE A 116 -6.17 -20.22 -1.79
CA ILE A 116 -4.94 -19.53 -2.16
C ILE A 116 -4.20 -19.21 -0.87
N SER A 117 -2.90 -19.46 -0.86
CA SER A 117 -2.06 -19.27 0.32
C SER A 117 -0.75 -18.65 -0.09
N ASN A 118 -0.33 -17.61 0.63
CA ASN A 118 0.94 -16.92 0.41
C ASN A 118 2.03 -17.47 1.31
N THR A 119 1.75 -18.49 2.12
CA THR A 119 2.76 -19.23 2.88
C THR A 119 3.30 -20.44 2.12
N LYS A 120 2.75 -20.72 0.93
CA LYS A 120 3.19 -21.75 -0.01
C LYS A 120 3.86 -21.14 -1.23
N ASN A 121 4.62 -21.95 -1.97
CA ASN A 121 5.30 -21.51 -3.18
C ASN A 121 4.29 -20.98 -4.20
N PHE A 122 4.62 -19.85 -4.82
CA PHE A 122 3.80 -19.15 -5.81
C PHE A 122 3.42 -20.05 -6.99
N SER A 123 4.29 -20.99 -7.35
CA SER A 123 4.12 -21.99 -8.41
C SER A 123 2.87 -22.88 -8.22
N ALA A 124 2.32 -23.00 -7.01
CA ALA A 124 1.09 -23.75 -6.75
C ALA A 124 -0.21 -23.03 -7.19
N ARG A 125 -0.14 -21.73 -7.53
CA ARG A 125 -1.34 -20.96 -7.93
C ARG A 125 -1.82 -21.33 -9.33
N LYS A 126 -3.15 -21.44 -9.49
CA LYS A 126 -3.82 -21.60 -10.79
C LYS A 126 -3.59 -20.36 -11.68
N TYR A 127 -3.93 -19.18 -11.17
CA TYR A 127 -3.65 -17.91 -11.82
C TYR A 127 -2.29 -17.39 -11.36
N LYS A 128 -1.34 -17.19 -12.29
CA LYS A 128 0.02 -16.69 -12.02
C LYS A 128 0.03 -15.18 -11.78
N HIS A 129 -0.76 -14.75 -10.80
CA HIS A 129 -0.95 -13.36 -10.42
C HIS A 129 -0.59 -13.17 -8.94
N GLN A 130 -0.12 -11.97 -8.56
CA GLN A 130 0.26 -11.65 -7.18
C GLN A 130 -0.93 -11.64 -6.21
N HIS A 131 -2.10 -11.24 -6.68
CA HIS A 131 -3.34 -11.20 -5.90
C HIS A 131 -4.11 -12.54 -5.97
N ALA A 132 -4.95 -12.81 -4.97
CA ALA A 132 -5.76 -14.02 -4.93
C ALA A 132 -6.93 -13.90 -5.93
N ILE A 133 -7.00 -14.81 -6.91
CA ILE A 133 -8.05 -14.84 -7.94
C ILE A 133 -8.79 -16.17 -7.86
N PHE A 134 -10.11 -16.09 -7.71
CA PHE A 134 -11.00 -17.24 -7.58
C PHE A 134 -11.98 -17.34 -8.75
N ASP A 135 -12.29 -18.56 -9.16
CA ASP A 135 -13.34 -18.81 -10.14
C ASP A 135 -14.71 -18.86 -9.45
N LEU A 136 -15.67 -18.06 -9.89
CA LEU A 136 -17.01 -18.07 -9.31
C LEU A 136 -17.95 -19.06 -10.01
N ASN A 137 -17.69 -19.41 -11.27
CA ASN A 137 -18.48 -20.34 -12.08
C ASN A 137 -20.00 -20.09 -12.02
N LEU A 138 -20.39 -18.81 -12.16
CA LEU A 138 -21.77 -18.35 -12.06
C LEU A 138 -22.35 -18.10 -13.46
N SER A 139 -23.29 -18.94 -13.88
CA SER A 139 -23.95 -18.80 -15.19
C SER A 139 -24.83 -17.55 -15.27
N ASN A 140 -25.09 -17.07 -16.49
CA ASN A 140 -26.04 -15.98 -16.75
C ASN A 140 -27.41 -16.31 -16.11
N GLY A 141 -27.98 -15.32 -15.43
CA GLY A 141 -29.26 -15.37 -14.74
C GLY A 141 -29.21 -16.01 -13.34
N ALA A 142 -28.13 -16.71 -13.01
CA ALA A 142 -28.00 -17.40 -11.73
C ALA A 142 -27.64 -16.44 -10.58
N GLU A 143 -28.06 -16.81 -9.38
CA GLU A 143 -27.75 -16.12 -8.13
C GLU A 143 -27.03 -17.09 -7.19
N GLN A 144 -25.94 -16.64 -6.57
CA GLN A 144 -25.12 -17.46 -5.69
C GLN A 144 -24.53 -16.63 -4.55
N THR A 145 -24.57 -17.19 -3.34
CA THR A 145 -23.88 -16.65 -2.16
C THR A 145 -22.52 -17.33 -2.00
N TYR A 146 -21.52 -16.53 -1.70
CA TYR A 146 -20.13 -16.92 -1.49
C TYR A 146 -19.67 -16.52 -0.09
N TYR A 147 -18.77 -17.32 0.48
CA TYR A 147 -18.14 -17.08 1.77
C TYR A 147 -16.63 -17.09 1.57
N LEU A 148 -15.99 -15.96 1.76
CA LEU A 148 -14.56 -15.78 1.66
C LEU A 148 -13.97 -15.67 3.07
N LYS A 149 -13.13 -16.63 3.44
CA LYS A 149 -12.34 -16.58 4.66
C LYS A 149 -10.96 -16.03 4.34
N VAL A 150 -10.53 -15.02 5.08
CA VAL A 150 -9.20 -14.42 4.96
C VAL A 150 -8.53 -14.31 6.32
N ASN A 151 -7.21 -14.40 6.32
CA ASN A 151 -6.37 -14.06 7.47
C ASN A 151 -5.03 -13.48 6.99
N SER A 152 -4.44 -12.61 7.79
CA SER A 152 -3.13 -12.03 7.54
C SER A 152 -2.46 -11.69 8.86
N SER A 153 -1.13 -11.79 8.88
CA SER A 153 -0.26 -11.27 9.93
C SER A 153 -0.07 -9.75 9.85
N GLU A 154 -0.54 -9.11 8.78
CA GLU A 154 -0.41 -7.69 8.48
C GLU A 154 -1.79 -7.00 8.41
N GLN A 155 -1.82 -5.66 8.41
CA GLN A 155 -3.09 -4.93 8.29
C GLN A 155 -3.71 -5.14 6.90
N MET A 156 -5.03 -5.38 6.85
CA MET A 156 -5.73 -5.74 5.62
C MET A 156 -6.63 -4.61 5.12
N PHE A 157 -6.28 -4.08 3.96
CA PHE A 157 -7.18 -3.34 3.08
C PHE A 157 -7.56 -4.28 1.94
N LEU A 158 -8.85 -4.55 1.77
CA LEU A 158 -9.35 -5.56 0.84
C LEU A 158 -10.28 -4.92 -0.20
N PRO A 159 -9.72 -4.31 -1.27
CA PRO A 159 -10.46 -4.10 -2.49
C PRO A 159 -10.77 -5.46 -3.11
N ILE A 160 -12.06 -5.76 -3.31
CA ILE A 160 -12.51 -7.02 -3.89
C ILE A 160 -13.18 -6.70 -5.22
N TYR A 161 -12.61 -7.19 -6.31
CA TYR A 161 -13.12 -7.01 -7.66
C TYR A 161 -13.89 -8.22 -8.12
N LEU A 162 -15.02 -7.95 -8.77
CA LEU A 162 -15.77 -8.91 -9.55
C LEU A 162 -15.72 -8.50 -11.01
N GLY A 163 -15.35 -9.43 -11.88
CA GLY A 163 -15.27 -9.18 -13.32
C GLY A 163 -15.40 -10.46 -14.14
N SER A 164 -15.68 -10.33 -15.44
CA SER A 164 -15.48 -11.45 -16.36
C SER A 164 -13.98 -11.70 -16.56
N ASP A 165 -13.60 -12.86 -17.09
CA ASP A 165 -12.20 -13.15 -17.37
C ASP A 165 -11.58 -12.19 -18.39
N ILE A 166 -12.34 -11.79 -19.42
CA ILE A 166 -11.91 -10.78 -20.42
C ILE A 166 -11.68 -9.42 -19.74
N LYS A 167 -12.69 -8.92 -19.02
CA LYS A 167 -12.62 -7.59 -18.38
C LYS A 167 -11.58 -7.55 -17.26
N MET A 168 -11.43 -8.64 -16.50
CA MET A 168 -10.36 -8.77 -15.51
C MET A 168 -9.00 -8.74 -16.18
N SER A 169 -8.82 -9.45 -17.31
CA SER A 169 -7.56 -9.45 -18.05
C SER A 169 -7.20 -8.07 -18.59
N GLU A 170 -8.16 -7.32 -19.13
CA GLU A 170 -7.95 -5.94 -19.59
C GLU A 170 -7.52 -5.01 -18.44
N PHE A 171 -8.20 -5.11 -17.31
CA PHE A 171 -7.87 -4.34 -16.10
C PHE A 171 -6.47 -4.65 -15.59
N LEU A 172 -6.12 -5.93 -15.49
CA LEU A 172 -4.80 -6.37 -15.03
C LEU A 172 -3.69 -5.94 -16.00
N ASN A 173 -3.92 -6.02 -17.31
CA ASN A 173 -2.93 -5.56 -18.31
C ASN A 173 -2.64 -4.06 -18.18
N ASN A 174 -3.68 -3.23 -18.02
CA ASN A 174 -3.51 -1.79 -17.81
C ASN A 174 -2.76 -1.49 -16.49
N HIS A 175 -3.03 -2.27 -15.44
CA HIS A 175 -2.33 -2.18 -14.17
C HIS A 175 -0.85 -2.53 -14.31
N ASP A 176 -0.52 -3.63 -15.00
CA ASP A 176 0.85 -4.08 -15.23
C ASP A 176 1.65 -3.07 -16.08
N ILE A 177 1.03 -2.48 -17.11
CA ILE A 177 1.66 -1.41 -17.92
C ILE A 177 2.01 -0.21 -17.05
N PHE A 178 1.09 0.22 -16.18
CA PHE A 178 1.34 1.34 -15.25
C PHE A 178 2.54 1.04 -14.34
N TRP A 179 2.58 -0.16 -13.73
CA TRP A 179 3.72 -0.58 -12.91
C TRP A 179 5.01 -0.66 -13.71
N GLY A 180 4.98 -1.14 -14.95
CA GLY A 180 6.14 -1.17 -15.84
C GLY A 180 6.73 0.23 -16.07
N VAL A 181 5.88 1.23 -16.36
CA VAL A 181 6.30 2.63 -16.53
C VAL A 181 6.88 3.19 -15.23
N LEU A 182 6.22 2.97 -14.09
CA LEU A 182 6.69 3.46 -12.79
C LEU A 182 8.06 2.88 -12.43
N ILE A 183 8.23 1.55 -12.55
CA ILE A 183 9.49 0.86 -12.29
C ILE A 183 10.58 1.40 -13.23
N GLY A 184 10.25 1.60 -14.52
CA GLY A 184 11.15 2.19 -15.50
C GLY A 184 11.64 3.59 -15.12
N ILE A 185 10.74 4.49 -14.71
CA ILE A 185 11.10 5.85 -14.24
C ILE A 185 12.07 5.77 -13.06
N LEU A 186 11.76 4.94 -12.06
CA LEU A 186 12.60 4.81 -10.86
C LEU A 186 13.97 4.20 -11.20
N LEU A 187 14.03 3.20 -12.07
CA LEU A 187 15.29 2.60 -12.53
C LEU A 187 16.16 3.61 -13.29
N VAL A 188 15.58 4.39 -14.21
CA VAL A 188 16.31 5.45 -14.93
C VAL A 188 16.86 6.48 -13.93
N MET A 189 16.07 6.87 -12.93
CA MET A 189 16.52 7.82 -11.90
C MET A 189 17.64 7.27 -11.03
N ILE A 190 17.61 5.98 -10.67
CA ILE A 190 18.69 5.29 -9.97
C ILE A 190 19.96 5.31 -10.81
N LEU A 191 19.90 4.90 -12.08
CA LEU A 191 21.06 4.86 -12.98
C LEU A 191 21.62 6.25 -13.23
N TYR A 192 20.76 7.24 -13.47
CA TYR A 192 21.15 8.64 -13.66
C TYR A 192 21.89 9.19 -12.43
N ASN A 193 21.34 9.00 -11.23
CA ASN A 193 21.98 9.49 -10.00
C ASN A 193 23.25 8.71 -9.65
N ALA A 194 23.35 7.43 -10.00
CA ALA A 194 24.58 6.66 -9.88
C ALA A 194 25.68 7.21 -10.82
N PHE A 195 25.33 7.58 -12.05
CA PHE A 195 26.26 8.25 -12.96
C PHE A 195 26.71 9.61 -12.44
N LEU A 196 25.78 10.41 -11.89
CA LEU A 196 26.11 11.68 -11.25
C LEU A 196 27.06 11.48 -10.06
N TYR A 197 26.89 10.43 -9.26
CA TYR A 197 27.85 10.10 -8.21
C TYR A 197 29.26 9.85 -8.79
N ILE A 198 29.39 9.07 -9.87
CA ILE A 198 30.69 8.80 -10.49
C ILE A 198 31.37 10.10 -10.95
N SER A 199 30.60 11.02 -11.54
CA SER A 199 31.10 12.30 -12.05
C SER A 199 31.46 13.29 -10.94
N THR A 200 30.70 13.30 -9.85
CA THR A 200 30.73 14.39 -8.85
C THR A 200 31.39 13.98 -7.54
N LYS A 201 31.43 12.68 -7.25
CA LYS A 201 31.91 12.05 -6.01
C LYS A 201 31.23 12.59 -4.74
N ASP A 202 30.05 13.20 -4.86
CA ASP A 202 29.25 13.63 -3.71
C ASP A 202 28.46 12.44 -3.15
N ILE A 203 28.78 12.05 -1.91
CA ILE A 203 28.18 10.90 -1.20
C ILE A 203 26.65 11.01 -1.08
N SER A 204 26.08 12.22 -1.16
CA SER A 204 24.62 12.43 -1.14
C SER A 204 23.92 11.64 -2.24
N TYR A 205 24.56 11.45 -3.41
CA TYR A 205 24.00 10.69 -4.52
C TYR A 205 23.92 9.19 -4.25
N ILE A 206 24.88 8.60 -3.51
CA ILE A 206 24.80 7.17 -3.16
C ILE A 206 23.58 6.93 -2.26
N TYR A 207 23.42 7.74 -1.22
CA TYR A 207 22.28 7.57 -0.32
C TYR A 207 20.95 7.86 -1.01
N TYR A 208 20.93 8.76 -1.98
CA TYR A 208 19.77 8.98 -2.83
C TYR A 208 19.43 7.76 -3.70
N VAL A 209 20.44 7.14 -4.32
CA VAL A 209 20.30 5.91 -5.11
C VAL A 209 19.78 4.77 -4.24
N LEU A 210 20.36 4.58 -3.04
CA LEU A 210 19.92 3.56 -2.09
C LEU A 210 18.49 3.81 -1.63
N TYR A 211 18.15 5.06 -1.28
CA TYR A 211 16.78 5.45 -0.92
C TYR A 211 15.79 5.12 -2.02
N THR A 212 16.09 5.53 -3.26
CA THR A 212 15.22 5.31 -4.42
C THR A 212 15.08 3.82 -4.71
N LEU A 213 16.18 3.05 -4.61
CA LEU A 213 16.19 1.60 -4.78
C LEU A 213 15.33 0.89 -3.73
N PHE A 214 15.51 1.19 -2.45
CA PHE A 214 14.72 0.55 -1.40
C PHE A 214 13.26 1.01 -1.41
N THR A 215 12.98 2.24 -1.86
CA THR A 215 11.61 2.71 -2.10
C THR A 215 10.96 1.95 -3.25
N LEU A 216 11.67 1.72 -4.36
CA LEU A 216 11.22 0.86 -5.45
C LEU A 216 10.95 -0.56 -4.96
N LEU A 217 11.90 -1.16 -4.22
CA LEU A 217 11.76 -2.50 -3.64
C LEU A 217 10.57 -2.59 -2.67
N THR A 218 10.31 -1.53 -1.90
CA THR A 218 9.13 -1.41 -1.04
C THR A 218 7.85 -1.43 -1.86
N GLN A 219 7.74 -0.58 -2.88
CA GLN A 219 6.56 -0.48 -3.74
C GLN A 219 6.23 -1.79 -4.47
N ILE A 220 7.23 -2.47 -5.05
CA ILE A 220 7.02 -3.77 -5.71
C ILE A 220 6.68 -4.89 -4.72
N THR A 221 7.09 -4.75 -3.46
CA THR A 221 6.78 -5.74 -2.42
C THR A 221 5.39 -5.54 -1.85
N LEU A 222 5.00 -4.30 -1.54
CA LEU A 222 3.65 -3.97 -1.09
C LEU A 222 2.58 -4.28 -2.14
N SER A 223 2.91 -4.13 -3.43
CA SER A 223 2.04 -4.54 -4.53
C SER A 223 2.04 -6.05 -4.79
N GLY A 224 2.96 -6.82 -4.19
CA GLY A 224 3.06 -8.27 -4.35
C GLY A 224 3.84 -8.75 -5.58
N HIS A 225 4.33 -7.84 -6.43
CA HIS A 225 5.17 -8.20 -7.57
C HIS A 225 6.44 -8.93 -7.13
N SER A 226 7.05 -8.54 -6.01
CA SER A 226 8.24 -9.24 -5.51
C SER A 226 7.92 -10.68 -5.07
N PHE A 227 6.71 -10.98 -4.60
CA PHE A 227 6.30 -12.36 -4.33
C PHE A 227 6.25 -13.20 -5.61
N LYS A 228 5.73 -12.63 -6.69
CA LYS A 228 5.65 -13.29 -8.01
C LYS A 228 7.02 -13.51 -8.66
N TYR A 229 7.89 -12.50 -8.64
CA TYR A 229 9.12 -12.48 -9.46
C TYR A 229 10.43 -12.74 -8.68
N ILE A 230 10.48 -12.45 -7.38
CA ILE A 230 11.71 -12.51 -6.58
C ILE A 230 11.64 -13.64 -5.54
N PHE A 231 10.53 -13.72 -4.81
CA PHE A 231 10.35 -14.60 -3.65
C PHE A 231 9.37 -15.76 -3.92
N SER A 232 9.21 -16.15 -5.18
CA SER A 232 8.21 -17.14 -5.61
C SER A 232 8.33 -18.49 -4.90
N GLU A 233 9.55 -18.90 -4.59
CA GLU A 233 9.88 -20.16 -3.91
C GLU A 233 10.27 -19.95 -2.44
N THR A 234 10.32 -18.70 -1.96
CA THR A 234 10.75 -18.36 -0.58
C THR A 234 9.77 -17.39 0.09
N PRO A 235 8.52 -17.81 0.37
CA PRO A 235 7.51 -16.91 0.92
C PRO A 235 7.89 -16.25 2.24
N PHE A 236 8.67 -16.93 3.08
CA PHE A 236 9.16 -16.36 4.34
C PHE A 236 10.03 -15.10 4.13
N LEU A 237 10.79 -15.03 3.03
CA LEU A 237 11.57 -13.83 2.68
C LEU A 237 10.68 -12.69 2.20
N PHE A 238 9.61 -13.00 1.46
CA PHE A 238 8.61 -12.01 1.08
C PHE A 238 8.00 -11.33 2.31
N HIS A 239 7.59 -12.11 3.32
CA HIS A 239 7.07 -11.54 4.56
C HIS A 239 8.13 -10.65 5.22
N LYS A 240 9.39 -11.11 5.39
CA LYS A 240 10.46 -10.26 5.95
C LYS A 240 10.67 -8.97 5.15
N ALA A 241 10.60 -9.04 3.83
CA ALA A 241 10.78 -7.89 2.93
C ALA A 241 9.74 -6.78 3.13
N LEU A 242 8.52 -7.10 3.61
CA LEU A 242 7.47 -6.12 3.91
C LEU A 242 7.87 -5.08 4.97
N VAL A 243 8.86 -5.38 5.82
CA VAL A 243 9.38 -4.44 6.83
C VAL A 243 10.84 -4.06 6.54
N ILE A 244 11.65 -5.00 6.02
CA ILE A 244 13.06 -4.75 5.75
C ILE A 244 13.23 -3.68 4.67
N PHE A 245 12.52 -3.74 3.54
CA PHE A 245 12.70 -2.74 2.48
C PHE A 245 12.23 -1.34 2.88
N PRO A 246 11.06 -1.14 3.53
CA PRO A 246 10.71 0.16 4.07
C PRO A 246 11.71 0.67 5.12
N GLY A 247 12.21 -0.21 5.99
CA GLY A 247 13.21 0.16 6.99
C GLY A 247 14.53 0.62 6.37
N LEU A 248 15.03 -0.08 5.36
CA LEU A 248 16.23 0.32 4.61
C LEU A 248 16.01 1.60 3.79
N ALA A 249 14.82 1.78 3.22
CA ALA A 249 14.41 3.03 2.57
C ALA A 249 14.40 4.19 3.58
N GLY A 250 13.83 3.99 4.77
CA GLY A 250 13.84 4.96 5.86
C GLY A 250 15.25 5.34 6.30
N ILE A 251 16.13 4.36 6.53
CA ILE A 251 17.53 4.59 6.93
C ILE A 251 18.28 5.39 5.86
N SER A 252 18.27 4.92 4.62
CA SER A 252 18.97 5.58 3.52
C SER A 252 18.38 6.95 3.20
N GLY A 253 17.06 7.10 3.27
CA GLY A 253 16.34 8.36 3.12
C GLY A 253 16.72 9.38 4.20
N VAL A 254 16.72 8.98 5.47
CA VAL A 254 17.14 9.88 6.57
C VAL A 254 18.59 10.34 6.39
N ILE A 255 19.51 9.44 6.04
CA ILE A 255 20.91 9.81 5.79
C ILE A 255 21.01 10.75 4.58
N PHE A 256 20.30 10.45 3.49
CA PHE A 256 20.22 11.31 2.31
C PHE A 256 19.76 12.72 2.68
N ILE A 257 18.67 12.85 3.43
CA ILE A 257 18.09 14.14 3.82
C ILE A 257 19.08 14.94 4.68
N ARG A 258 19.74 14.29 5.64
CA ARG A 258 20.78 14.93 6.47
C ARG A 258 21.90 15.52 5.63
N LEU A 259 22.41 14.76 4.65
CA LEU A 259 23.47 15.18 3.74
C LEU A 259 23.01 16.24 2.73
N PHE A 260 21.79 16.11 2.22
CA PHE A 260 21.21 17.01 1.24
C PHE A 260 20.95 18.41 1.82
N LEU A 261 20.31 18.44 2.98
CA LEU A 261 19.97 19.68 3.69
C LEU A 261 21.14 20.23 4.51
N GLN A 262 22.22 19.45 4.68
CA GLN A 262 23.34 19.81 5.56
C GLN A 262 22.84 20.10 6.99
N SER A 263 21.92 19.27 7.49
CA SER A 263 21.19 19.52 8.74
C SER A 263 22.11 19.58 9.96
N GLU A 264 23.24 18.89 9.92
CA GLU A 264 24.22 18.87 11.00
C GLU A 264 24.88 20.23 11.22
N SER A 265 25.23 20.95 10.13
CA SER A 265 25.83 22.27 10.23
C SER A 265 24.79 23.40 10.35
N ARG A 266 23.61 23.24 9.75
CA ARG A 266 22.56 24.28 9.72
C ARG A 266 21.62 24.24 10.91
N THR A 267 21.36 23.05 11.45
CA THR A 267 20.37 22.81 12.50
C THR A 267 20.84 21.69 13.46
N PRO A 268 21.99 21.85 14.14
CA PRO A 268 22.61 20.77 14.93
C PRO A 268 21.69 20.20 16.02
N LYS A 269 20.88 21.05 16.68
CA LYS A 269 19.90 20.61 17.69
C LYS A 269 18.83 19.70 17.08
N LEU A 270 18.27 20.08 15.92
CA LEU A 270 17.24 19.28 15.25
C LEU A 270 17.81 18.04 14.57
N ASN A 271 19.11 18.03 14.23
CA ASN A 271 19.76 16.87 13.63
C ASN A 271 19.72 15.62 14.55
N HIS A 272 19.64 15.82 15.87
CA HIS A 272 19.49 14.71 16.82
C HIS A 272 18.16 13.95 16.64
N LEU A 273 17.12 14.60 16.13
CA LEU A 273 15.83 13.96 15.84
C LEU A 273 15.94 12.91 14.72
N PHE A 274 16.84 13.12 13.76
CA PHE A 274 17.13 12.13 12.73
C PHE A 274 17.87 10.91 13.28
N ILE A 275 18.69 11.06 14.33
CA ILE A 275 19.35 9.92 14.99
C ILE A 275 18.28 8.99 15.57
N LEU A 276 17.26 9.54 16.23
CA LEU A 276 16.13 8.74 16.70
C LEU A 276 15.39 8.05 15.54
N SER A 277 15.20 8.73 14.40
CA SER A 277 14.61 8.11 13.21
C SER A 277 15.42 6.90 12.74
N LEU A 278 16.76 7.03 12.68
CA LEU A 278 17.66 5.92 12.32
C LEU A 278 17.60 4.77 13.31
N LEU A 279 17.53 5.06 14.61
CA LEU A 279 17.37 4.04 15.65
C LEU A 279 16.05 3.30 15.48
N LEU A 280 14.92 4.01 15.30
CA LEU A 280 13.61 3.38 15.14
C LEU A 280 13.56 2.43 13.92
N TYR A 281 14.02 2.89 12.74
CA TYR A 281 14.08 2.02 11.57
C TYR A 281 15.04 0.85 11.74
N SER A 282 16.24 1.08 12.30
CA SER A 282 17.21 -0.01 12.51
C SER A 282 16.71 -1.04 13.51
N SER A 283 16.09 -0.59 14.61
CA SER A 283 15.44 -1.47 15.59
C SER A 283 14.33 -2.28 14.96
N ALA A 284 13.50 -1.69 14.11
CA ALA A 284 12.41 -2.42 13.47
C ALA A 284 12.89 -3.45 12.46
N VAL A 285 13.91 -3.13 11.65
CA VAL A 285 14.57 -4.11 10.77
C VAL A 285 15.16 -5.25 11.58
N LEU A 286 15.86 -4.95 12.67
CA LEU A 286 16.44 -5.96 13.56
C LEU A 286 15.36 -6.86 14.17
N LEU A 287 14.27 -6.27 14.69
CA LEU A 287 13.13 -7.01 15.25
C LEU A 287 12.47 -7.93 14.22
N ARG A 288 12.32 -7.50 12.97
CA ARG A 288 11.80 -8.35 11.88
C ARG A 288 12.72 -9.54 11.59
N ILE A 289 14.04 -9.32 11.60
CA ILE A 289 15.02 -10.39 11.40
C ILE A 289 14.91 -11.42 12.52
N LEU A 290 14.79 -10.97 13.77
CA LEU A 290 14.65 -11.78 14.98
C LEU A 290 13.28 -12.48 15.12
N GLY A 291 12.30 -12.16 14.27
CA GLY A 291 10.97 -12.81 14.25
C GLY A 291 9.90 -12.11 15.09
N PHE A 292 10.14 -10.89 15.56
CA PHE A 292 9.14 -10.08 16.26
C PHE A 292 8.25 -9.31 15.27
N ASP A 293 7.48 -10.07 14.48
CA ASP A 293 6.74 -9.60 13.31
C ASP A 293 5.81 -8.42 13.62
N LEU A 294 4.85 -8.61 14.54
CA LEU A 294 3.86 -7.59 14.90
C LEU A 294 4.49 -6.30 15.44
N ILE A 295 5.52 -6.44 16.28
CA ILE A 295 6.21 -5.30 16.90
C ILE A 295 6.99 -4.54 15.82
N SER A 296 7.67 -5.25 14.93
CA SER A 296 8.45 -4.64 13.85
C SER A 296 7.59 -3.85 12.88
N TYR A 297 6.40 -4.35 12.52
CA TYR A 297 5.46 -3.65 11.64
C TYR A 297 4.97 -2.34 12.26
N ARG A 298 4.48 -2.39 13.51
CA ARG A 298 4.04 -1.20 14.25
C ARG A 298 5.18 -0.19 14.42
N LEU A 299 6.40 -0.67 14.64
CA LEU A 299 7.55 0.21 14.80
C LEU A 299 7.91 0.91 13.48
N ILE A 300 7.73 0.27 12.32
CA ILE A 300 7.87 0.92 11.00
C ILE A 300 6.85 2.05 10.82
N ASP A 301 5.59 1.83 11.19
CA ASP A 301 4.54 2.85 11.05
C ASP A 301 4.83 4.06 11.95
N ILE A 302 5.23 3.80 13.21
CA ILE A 302 5.64 4.85 14.15
C ILE A 302 6.87 5.59 13.63
N ALA A 303 7.89 4.86 13.14
CA ALA A 303 9.10 5.45 12.58
C ALA A 303 8.78 6.34 11.37
N ALA A 304 7.87 5.90 10.49
CA ALA A 304 7.43 6.66 9.33
C ALA A 304 6.76 7.97 9.76
N ILE A 305 5.71 7.91 10.59
CA ILE A 305 4.98 9.11 11.06
C ILE A 305 5.93 10.09 11.74
N TYR A 306 6.78 9.60 12.65
CA TYR A 306 7.77 10.42 13.34
C TYR A 306 8.73 11.09 12.34
N THR A 307 9.28 10.32 11.41
CA THR A 307 10.26 10.83 10.43
C THR A 307 9.65 11.90 9.54
N ILE A 308 8.38 11.74 9.13
CA ILE A 308 7.65 12.76 8.34
C ILE A 308 7.65 14.11 9.07
N VAL A 309 7.27 14.11 10.35
CA VAL A 309 7.25 15.33 11.17
C VAL A 309 8.64 15.94 11.27
N VAL A 310 9.67 15.14 11.53
CA VAL A 310 11.07 15.61 11.63
C VAL A 310 11.54 16.24 10.31
N ILE A 311 11.26 15.60 9.17
CA ILE A 311 11.62 16.10 7.84
C ILE A 311 11.02 17.49 7.62
N TYR A 312 9.74 17.69 7.88
CA TYR A 312 9.07 18.98 7.70
C TYR A 312 9.63 20.05 8.64
N VAL A 313 9.78 19.75 9.93
CA VAL A 313 10.33 20.69 10.91
C VAL A 313 11.73 21.16 10.50
N VAL A 314 12.61 20.24 10.11
CA VAL A 314 13.98 20.57 9.68
C VAL A 314 13.98 21.32 8.36
N ALA A 315 13.26 20.84 7.35
CA ALA A 315 13.26 21.44 6.02
C ALA A 315 12.64 22.85 5.99
N ILE A 316 11.58 23.10 6.78
CA ILE A 316 11.00 24.44 6.94
C ILE A 316 11.99 25.36 7.65
N THR A 317 12.63 24.90 8.73
CA THR A 317 13.64 25.70 9.46
C THR A 317 14.81 26.10 8.55
N ILE A 318 15.35 25.16 7.78
CA ILE A 318 16.46 25.43 6.85
C ILE A 318 16.03 26.31 5.68
N THR A 319 14.77 26.19 5.24
CA THR A 319 14.18 27.09 4.23
C THR A 319 14.08 28.52 4.75
N ALA A 320 13.68 28.70 6.01
CA ALA A 320 13.60 30.01 6.67
C ALA A 320 15.00 30.67 6.82
N GLN A 321 16.07 29.86 6.91
CA GLN A 321 17.46 30.34 6.87
C GLN A 321 17.93 30.77 5.45
N GLY A 322 17.06 30.73 4.44
CA GLY A 322 17.37 31.16 3.07
C GLY A 322 18.10 30.13 2.21
N TYR A 323 18.22 28.88 2.65
CA TYR A 323 18.85 27.82 1.84
C TYR A 323 17.92 27.38 0.70
N ARG A 324 18.09 27.99 -0.49
CA ARG A 324 17.26 27.74 -1.68
C ARG A 324 17.02 26.25 -2.01
N PRO A 325 18.01 25.34 -1.94
CA PRO A 325 17.77 23.92 -2.21
C PRO A 325 16.74 23.27 -1.29
N ALA A 326 16.57 23.75 -0.06
CA ALA A 326 15.53 23.23 0.85
C ALA A 326 14.10 23.55 0.37
N LYS A 327 13.90 24.63 -0.39
CA LYS A 327 12.58 24.95 -0.98
C LYS A 327 12.16 23.91 -2.01
N PHE A 328 13.08 23.55 -2.92
CA PHE A 328 12.82 22.51 -3.93
C PHE A 328 12.58 21.15 -3.29
N PHE A 329 13.34 20.84 -2.24
CA PHE A 329 13.11 19.65 -1.42
C PHE A 329 11.71 19.64 -0.82
N LEU A 330 11.26 20.73 -0.18
CA LEU A 330 9.91 20.82 0.38
C LEU A 330 8.82 20.61 -0.67
N ILE A 331 8.96 21.19 -1.86
CA ILE A 331 8.00 21.01 -2.97
C ILE A 331 7.91 19.55 -3.38
N ALA A 332 9.06 18.88 -3.55
CA ALA A 332 9.13 17.47 -3.93
C ALA A 332 8.44 16.56 -2.89
N TRP A 333 8.81 16.72 -1.62
CA TRP A 333 8.23 15.93 -0.53
C TRP A 333 6.74 16.23 -0.32
N THR A 334 6.31 17.48 -0.48
CA THR A 334 4.90 17.84 -0.38
C THR A 334 4.08 17.13 -1.46
N GLY A 335 4.58 17.07 -2.70
CA GLY A 335 3.93 16.32 -3.79
C GLY A 335 3.77 14.83 -3.47
N PHE A 336 4.83 14.19 -2.95
CA PHE A 336 4.76 12.81 -2.48
C PHE A 336 3.72 12.62 -1.38
N PHE A 337 3.76 13.46 -0.35
CA PHE A 337 2.84 13.33 0.79
C PHE A 337 1.39 13.60 0.42
N ILE A 338 1.10 14.50 -0.52
CA ILE A 338 -0.25 14.66 -1.07
C ILE A 338 -0.71 13.36 -1.73
N GLY A 339 0.15 12.75 -2.55
CA GLY A 339 -0.13 11.44 -3.17
C GLY A 339 -0.41 10.34 -2.15
N LEU A 340 0.39 10.29 -1.07
CA LEU A 340 0.23 9.36 0.04
C LEU A 340 -1.07 9.61 0.83
N ILE A 341 -1.42 10.87 1.13
CA ILE A 341 -2.66 11.22 1.83
C ILE A 341 -3.87 10.80 1.00
N ILE A 342 -3.88 11.08 -0.31
CA ILE A 342 -4.96 10.63 -1.21
C ILE A 342 -5.10 9.10 -1.17
N PHE A 343 -3.99 8.38 -1.19
CA PHE A 343 -3.98 6.93 -1.11
C PHE A 343 -4.57 6.41 0.21
N ILE A 344 -4.17 6.99 1.33
CA ILE A 344 -4.69 6.64 2.67
C ILE A 344 -6.18 6.95 2.76
N LEU A 345 -6.62 8.13 2.32
CA LEU A 345 -8.02 8.52 2.34
C LEU A 345 -8.87 7.58 1.47
N LYS A 346 -8.38 7.19 0.30
CA LYS A 346 -9.01 6.17 -0.55
C LYS A 346 -9.13 4.82 0.15
N ASN A 347 -8.05 4.32 0.75
CA ASN A 347 -8.07 3.05 1.47
C ASN A 347 -8.94 3.09 2.75
N SER A 348 -9.13 4.28 3.34
CA SER A 348 -10.02 4.49 4.48
C SER A 348 -11.51 4.55 4.12
N GLY A 349 -11.84 4.55 2.82
CA GLY A 349 -13.20 4.72 2.32
C GLY A 349 -13.71 6.17 2.28
N LEU A 350 -12.86 7.15 2.62
CA LEU A 350 -13.21 8.58 2.58
C LEU A 350 -13.15 9.18 1.17
N LEU A 351 -12.35 8.59 0.28
CA LEU A 351 -12.31 8.96 -1.14
C LEU A 351 -12.75 7.76 -2.00
N PRO A 352 -13.43 8.01 -3.14
CA PRO A 352 -13.86 6.96 -4.03
C PRO A 352 -12.67 6.27 -4.69
N TYR A 353 -12.84 4.98 -5.01
CA TYR A 353 -11.86 4.23 -5.77
C TYR A 353 -11.95 4.62 -7.26
N ASN A 354 -10.87 5.17 -7.80
CA ASN A 354 -10.71 5.42 -9.23
C ASN A 354 -9.22 5.31 -9.61
N THR A 355 -8.93 5.37 -10.91
CA THR A 355 -7.56 5.24 -11.44
C THR A 355 -6.59 6.22 -10.80
N PHE A 356 -6.99 7.49 -10.59
CA PHE A 356 -6.13 8.50 -10.00
C PHE A 356 -5.87 8.25 -8.51
N THR A 357 -6.92 8.00 -7.71
CA THR A 357 -6.78 7.74 -6.27
C THR A 357 -6.07 6.42 -5.99
N ASN A 358 -6.15 5.45 -6.90
CA ASN A 358 -5.42 4.19 -6.76
C ASN A 358 -3.91 4.34 -6.94
N TYR A 359 -3.49 5.15 -7.91
CA TYR A 359 -2.08 5.33 -8.27
C TYR A 359 -1.45 6.62 -7.70
N SER A 360 -2.16 7.34 -6.83
CA SER A 360 -1.75 8.66 -6.34
C SER A 360 -0.41 8.62 -5.60
N MET A 361 -0.16 7.57 -4.81
CA MET A 361 1.10 7.40 -4.09
C MET A 361 2.26 7.18 -5.07
N GLN A 362 2.07 6.33 -6.07
CA GLN A 362 3.08 6.00 -7.09
C GLN A 362 3.43 7.22 -7.94
N LEU A 363 2.42 7.99 -8.37
CA LEU A 363 2.60 9.25 -9.06
C LEU A 363 3.35 10.27 -8.18
N GLY A 364 3.00 10.35 -6.89
CA GLY A 364 3.71 11.17 -5.90
C GLY A 364 5.19 10.80 -5.79
N THR A 365 5.52 9.51 -5.70
CA THR A 365 6.90 9.02 -5.65
C THR A 365 7.66 9.33 -6.95
N ALA A 366 7.03 9.13 -8.12
CA ALA A 366 7.68 9.45 -9.39
C ALA A 366 8.00 10.96 -9.51
N LEU A 367 7.07 11.82 -9.08
CA LEU A 367 7.27 13.27 -9.04
C LEU A 367 8.37 13.65 -8.05
N GLU A 368 8.36 13.11 -6.84
CA GLU A 368 9.36 13.37 -5.81
C GLU A 368 10.76 12.98 -6.27
N VAL A 369 10.95 11.76 -6.77
CA VAL A 369 12.25 11.27 -7.25
C VAL A 369 12.74 12.11 -8.45
N THR A 370 11.83 12.53 -9.33
CA THR A 370 12.22 13.40 -10.45
C THR A 370 12.67 14.78 -9.95
N LEU A 371 11.88 15.40 -9.06
CA LEU A 371 12.16 16.74 -8.54
C LEU A 371 13.40 16.77 -7.64
N LEU A 372 13.63 15.74 -6.82
CA LEU A 372 14.83 15.63 -5.98
C LEU A 372 16.09 15.44 -6.82
N SER A 373 16.01 14.63 -7.88
CA SER A 373 17.10 14.46 -8.86
C SER A 373 17.49 15.81 -9.50
N LEU A 374 16.50 16.62 -9.89
CA LEU A 374 16.73 17.97 -10.41
C LEU A 374 17.32 18.93 -9.35
N ALA A 375 16.83 18.87 -8.12
CA ALA A 375 17.32 19.70 -7.01
C ALA A 375 18.79 19.36 -6.65
N LEU A 376 19.16 18.08 -6.70
CA LEU A 376 20.54 17.60 -6.57
C LEU A 376 21.44 18.18 -7.67
N ALA A 377 21.01 18.12 -8.92
CA ALA A 377 21.76 18.67 -10.05
C ALA A 377 21.95 20.19 -9.93
N ASP A 378 20.91 20.94 -9.54
CA ASP A 378 21.00 22.40 -9.33
C ASP A 378 21.96 22.77 -8.19
N ARG A 379 21.93 22.02 -7.08
CA ARG A 379 22.89 22.19 -5.97
C ARG A 379 24.34 22.11 -6.46
N ILE A 380 24.65 21.18 -7.36
CA ILE A 380 26.00 21.08 -7.94
C ILE A 380 26.35 22.30 -8.76
N ASN A 381 25.44 22.79 -9.60
CA ASN A 381 25.68 23.97 -10.41
C ASN A 381 25.98 25.19 -9.54
N ILE A 382 25.30 25.31 -8.40
CA ILE A 382 25.56 26.36 -7.40
C ILE A 382 26.95 26.17 -6.76
N LEU A 383 27.30 24.94 -6.34
CA LEU A 383 28.61 24.65 -5.72
C LEU A 383 29.77 24.88 -6.70
N LYS A 384 29.63 24.49 -7.98
CA LYS A 384 30.60 24.75 -9.04
C LYS A 384 30.78 26.25 -9.28
N LYS A 385 29.69 27.02 -9.35
CA LYS A 385 29.75 28.49 -9.48
C LYS A 385 30.49 29.14 -8.30
N LYS A 386 30.21 28.72 -7.06
CA LYS A 386 30.93 29.22 -5.87
C LYS A 386 32.42 28.92 -5.92
N LYS A 387 32.81 27.69 -6.28
CA LYS A 387 34.22 27.28 -6.41
C LYS A 387 34.95 28.08 -7.49
N ASN A 388 34.31 28.31 -8.64
CA ASN A 388 34.89 29.09 -9.73
C ASN A 388 35.04 30.58 -9.37
N ASN A 389 34.10 31.15 -8.63
CA ASN A 389 34.18 32.54 -8.17
C ASN A 389 35.25 32.73 -7.08
N LEU A 390 35.45 31.75 -6.19
CA LEU A 390 36.54 31.78 -5.20
C LEU A 390 37.93 31.70 -5.85
N LYS A 391 38.07 30.95 -6.95
CA LYS A 391 39.32 30.90 -7.73
C LYS A 391 39.60 32.15 -8.56
N ARG A 392 38.60 33.03 -8.72
CA ARG A 392 38.70 34.27 -9.52
C ARG A 392 38.84 35.54 -8.67
N LYS A 393 38.81 35.43 -7.34
CA LYS A 393 39.18 36.56 -6.48
C LYS A 393 40.73 36.62 -6.43
N PRO A 394 41.33 37.73 -6.87
CA PRO A 394 42.79 37.89 -6.92
C PRO A 394 43.43 37.88 -5.52
#